data_AF-A0A3M5T2I6-F1
#
_entry.id   AF-A0A3M5T2I6-F1
#
_cell.length_a   1.000
_cell.length_b   1.000
_cell.length_c   1.000
_cell.angle_alpha   90.00
_cell.angle_beta   90.00
_cell.angle_gamma   90.00
#
_symmetry.space_group_name_H-M   'P 1'
#
loop_
_entity.id
_entity.type
_entity.pdbx_description
1 polymer ?
#
loop_
_entity_poly.entity_id
_entity_poly.type
_entity_poly.pdbx_seq_one_letter_code
_entity_poly.pdbx_strand_id
1 'polypeptide(L)'
;MVMGKWWPIREQAHSHNPPCSWKPSSSPSICRRLSRVWHGYDPATPQPTKPGTTTMRLITLITALTLAGCTGPLPAVDPGMAWIDMRTLTGQLIMADKLDGKNTYDGRYFQVTPGSHELQVRYDYEYRSGGMGMIGDEYTEITCYVSVRYEHFAAGQRYMLEVRSLANSVDAWLYDEKRNVVAEEEQEGGVHCI
;
A
#
# COMPACT_ATOMS: atom_id res chain seq x y z
N MET A 1 -6.04 -50.90 -37.76
CA MET A 1 -4.92 -50.06 -38.23
C MET A 1 -5.00 -48.75 -37.46
N VAL A 2 -4.40 -48.52 -36.28
CA VAL A 2 -3.05 -48.76 -35.72
C VAL A 2 -1.93 -48.13 -36.55
N MET A 3 -1.45 -46.97 -36.09
CA MET A 3 -0.06 -46.50 -35.97
C MET A 3 -0.19 -45.02 -35.52
N GLY A 4 0.12 -44.58 -34.30
CA GLY A 4 1.20 -44.99 -33.42
C GLY A 4 2.44 -44.14 -33.69
N LYS A 5 2.55 -42.97 -33.05
CA LYS A 5 3.84 -42.30 -32.83
C LYS A 5 3.91 -41.78 -31.40
N TRP A 6 4.86 -42.38 -30.70
CA TRP A 6 5.24 -42.22 -29.31
C TRP A 6 6.55 -41.42 -29.20
N TRP A 7 6.78 -40.87 -28.00
CA TRP A 7 8.05 -40.48 -27.36
C TRP A 7 8.67 -39.09 -27.67
N PRO A 8 9.45 -38.46 -26.75
CA PRO A 8 9.68 -38.74 -25.32
C PRO A 8 9.16 -37.68 -24.33
N ILE A 9 8.91 -38.18 -23.13
CA ILE A 9 8.98 -37.50 -21.84
C ILE A 9 10.45 -37.10 -21.55
N ARG A 10 10.68 -35.87 -21.08
CA ARG A 10 11.94 -35.50 -20.42
C ARG A 10 11.63 -35.05 -18.99
N GLU A 11 11.89 -35.96 -18.06
CA GLU A 11 12.15 -35.66 -16.65
C GLU A 11 13.34 -34.69 -16.53
N GLN A 12 13.18 -33.63 -15.77
CA GLN A 12 14.29 -33.04 -15.02
C GLN A 12 13.81 -32.79 -13.59
N ALA A 13 14.37 -33.61 -12.71
CA ALA A 13 14.23 -33.55 -11.26
C ALA A 13 15.00 -32.36 -10.67
N HIS A 14 14.37 -31.76 -9.66
CA HIS A 14 14.91 -31.22 -8.42
C HIS A 14 16.35 -30.69 -8.36
N SER A 15 16.49 -29.41 -8.00
CA SER A 15 17.53 -28.99 -7.06
C SER A 15 16.96 -27.98 -6.07
N HIS A 16 16.91 -28.41 -4.81
CA HIS A 16 16.56 -27.62 -3.65
C HIS A 16 17.60 -26.52 -3.41
N ASN A 17 17.13 -25.32 -3.04
CA ASN A 17 17.97 -24.36 -2.32
C ASN A 17 17.22 -23.94 -1.04
N PRO A 18 17.86 -24.00 0.13
CA PRO A 18 17.19 -23.98 1.42
C PRO A 18 16.76 -22.57 1.88
N PRO A 19 15.71 -22.48 2.72
CA PRO A 19 15.30 -21.23 3.34
C PRO A 19 16.34 -20.76 4.36
N CYS A 20 16.61 -19.45 4.38
CA CYS A 20 17.29 -18.77 5.47
C CYS A 20 16.58 -19.08 6.79
N SER A 21 17.25 -19.86 7.63
CA SER A 21 16.83 -20.18 8.98
C SER A 21 17.01 -18.96 9.87
N TRP A 22 15.90 -18.31 10.22
CA TRP A 22 15.84 -17.42 11.37
C TRP A 22 15.85 -18.28 12.64
N LYS A 23 16.94 -18.23 13.41
CA LYS A 23 17.00 -18.79 14.76
C LYS A 23 16.22 -17.88 15.73
N PRO A 24 15.21 -18.36 16.46
CA PRO A 24 14.75 -17.71 17.66
C PRO A 24 15.71 -18.05 18.81
N SER A 25 16.33 -17.01 19.36
CA SER A 25 17.07 -17.06 20.61
C SER A 25 16.10 -17.31 21.77
N SER A 26 16.28 -18.45 22.43
CA SER A 26 15.66 -18.80 23.69
C SER A 26 16.29 -18.02 24.84
N SER A 27 15.49 -17.29 25.62
CA SER A 27 15.77 -17.18 27.06
C SER A 27 14.49 -16.98 27.88
N PRO A 28 14.21 -17.86 28.86
CA PRO A 28 13.04 -17.81 29.72
C PRO A 28 13.34 -17.06 31.02
N SER A 29 12.29 -16.52 31.65
CA SER A 29 12.15 -15.98 33.04
C SER A 29 11.58 -14.55 32.97
N ILE A 30 10.49 -14.16 33.63
CA ILE A 30 9.88 -14.59 34.88
C ILE A 30 8.35 -14.40 34.78
N CYS A 31 7.63 -15.45 35.16
CA CYS A 31 6.23 -15.38 35.56
C CYS A 31 6.21 -15.14 37.08
N ARG A 32 5.78 -13.95 37.52
CA ARG A 32 5.38 -13.59 38.90
C ARG A 32 4.74 -12.21 38.80
N ARG A 33 3.63 -11.85 39.42
CA ARG A 33 2.59 -12.54 40.18
C ARG A 33 1.54 -11.45 40.32
N LEU A 34 0.33 -11.68 39.82
CA LEU A 34 -0.85 -10.86 40.14
C LEU A 34 -0.95 -10.69 41.65
N SER A 35 -1.15 -9.46 42.13
CA SER A 35 -2.04 -9.17 43.27
C SER A 35 -1.98 -7.69 43.67
N ARG A 36 -3.13 -7.04 43.42
CA ARG A 36 -3.97 -6.42 44.45
C ARG A 36 -3.69 -4.98 44.93
N VAL A 37 -4.84 -4.31 45.01
CA VAL A 37 -5.29 -3.38 46.04
C VAL A 37 -4.99 -1.91 45.76
N TRP A 38 -5.96 -1.31 45.05
CA TRP A 38 -6.57 -0.03 45.40
C TRP A 38 -6.44 0.31 46.87
N HIS A 39 -5.77 1.40 47.23
CA HIS A 39 -6.00 2.15 48.46
C HIS A 39 -5.70 3.64 48.23
N GLY A 40 -6.72 4.46 48.52
CA GLY A 40 -6.60 5.80 49.11
C GLY A 40 -5.83 6.87 48.34
N TYR A 41 -6.56 7.69 47.59
CA TYR A 41 -6.22 9.12 47.48
C TYR A 41 -6.55 9.75 48.84
N ASP A 42 -5.54 10.27 49.55
CA ASP A 42 -5.72 11.20 50.67
C ASP A 42 -4.92 12.48 50.39
N PRO A 43 -5.49 13.68 50.63
CA PRO A 43 -4.92 14.94 50.20
C PRO A 43 -3.99 15.58 51.24
N ALA A 44 -3.15 16.48 50.74
CA ALA A 44 -2.49 17.57 51.46
C ALA A 44 -1.32 17.24 52.40
N THR A 45 -0.10 17.50 51.92
CA THR A 45 0.88 18.32 52.65
C THR A 45 1.71 19.16 51.66
N PRO A 46 1.89 20.48 51.86
CA PRO A 46 2.84 21.27 51.09
C PRO A 46 4.25 21.05 51.66
N GLN A 47 5.20 20.65 50.82
CA GLN A 47 6.62 20.62 51.18
C GLN A 47 7.36 21.86 50.63
N PRO A 48 8.28 22.43 51.41
CA PRO A 48 8.90 23.72 51.14
C PRO A 48 9.94 23.63 50.02
N THR A 49 9.87 24.57 49.08
CA THR A 49 10.87 24.79 48.04
C THR A 49 12.20 25.22 48.66
N LYS A 50 13.29 24.51 48.34
CA LYS A 50 14.65 25.06 48.40
C LYS A 50 15.30 24.99 47.01
N PRO A 51 16.04 26.04 46.61
CA PRO A 51 16.59 26.17 45.27
C PRO A 51 17.98 25.54 45.17
N GLY A 52 18.32 25.05 43.98
CA GLY A 52 19.71 25.03 43.53
C GLY A 52 20.21 23.71 42.97
N THR A 53 20.54 23.76 41.67
CA THR A 53 21.61 23.00 41.00
C THR A 53 21.18 21.77 40.22
N THR A 54 20.72 22.07 39.00
CA THR A 54 20.47 21.19 37.85
C THR A 54 21.77 20.57 37.32
N THR A 55 22.08 19.32 37.65
CA THR A 55 23.12 18.55 36.93
C THR A 55 22.78 17.06 36.87
N MET A 56 21.69 16.66 36.22
CA MET A 56 21.49 15.25 35.79
C MET A 56 20.32 15.09 34.80
N ARG A 57 20.38 15.69 33.61
CA ARG A 57 19.40 15.41 32.53
C ARG A 57 19.98 15.54 31.11
N LEU A 58 21.28 15.33 30.93
CA LEU A 58 21.90 15.45 29.61
C LEU A 58 22.04 14.12 28.84
N ILE A 59 21.66 12.99 29.45
CA ILE A 59 21.92 11.65 28.88
C ILE A 59 20.69 11.12 28.13
N THR A 60 19.52 11.74 28.30
CA THR A 60 18.25 11.29 27.72
C THR A 60 17.89 11.93 26.37
N LEU A 61 18.81 12.71 25.78
CA LEU A 61 18.59 13.44 24.52
C LEU A 61 19.22 12.79 23.28
N ILE A 62 20.07 11.76 23.43
CA ILE A 62 20.89 11.24 22.32
C ILE A 62 20.22 10.07 21.58
N THR A 63 19.26 9.36 22.18
CA THR A 63 18.66 8.16 21.58
C THR A 63 17.53 8.43 20.57
N ALA A 64 17.16 9.69 20.33
CA ALA A 64 16.03 10.04 19.46
C ALA A 64 16.38 10.24 17.98
N LEU A 65 17.65 10.12 17.57
CA LEU A 65 18.11 10.52 16.23
C LEU A 65 18.25 9.39 15.19
N THR A 66 17.95 8.12 15.51
CA THR A 66 18.28 7.00 14.61
C THR A 66 17.14 6.45 13.76
N LEU A 67 15.95 7.09 13.76
CA LEU A 67 14.81 6.68 12.91
C LEU A 67 14.55 7.61 11.71
N ALA A 68 15.59 8.23 11.15
CA ALA A 68 15.50 8.75 9.79
C ALA A 68 15.54 7.57 8.80
N GLY A 69 14.40 6.89 8.62
CA GLY A 69 14.25 5.88 7.58
C GLY A 69 14.56 6.49 6.22
N CYS A 70 15.30 5.77 5.38
CA CYS A 70 15.64 6.18 4.02
C CYS A 70 14.40 6.15 3.11
N THR A 71 13.51 7.12 3.25
CA THR A 71 12.61 7.50 2.16
C THR A 71 13.34 8.58 1.36
N GLY A 72 13.91 8.21 0.22
CA GLY A 72 14.50 9.18 -0.70
C GLY A 72 13.49 10.29 -1.02
N PRO A 73 13.94 11.55 -1.19
CA PRO A 73 13.03 12.67 -1.42
C PRO A 73 12.13 12.37 -2.61
N LEU A 74 10.82 12.65 -2.47
CA LEU A 74 9.90 12.63 -3.60
C LEU A 74 10.48 13.58 -4.67
N PRO A 75 10.60 13.16 -5.95
CA PRO A 75 11.17 14.02 -6.97
C PRO A 75 10.41 15.34 -7.05
N ALA A 76 11.14 16.42 -7.35
CA ALA A 76 10.56 17.75 -7.44
C ALA A 76 9.44 17.77 -8.49
N VAL A 77 8.36 18.50 -8.17
CA VAL A 77 7.25 18.74 -9.09
C VAL A 77 7.77 19.48 -10.31
N ASP A 78 7.51 18.96 -11.51
CA ASP A 78 7.66 19.78 -12.71
C ASP A 78 6.40 20.66 -12.85
N PRO A 79 6.50 22.00 -12.71
CA PRO A 79 5.35 22.90 -12.85
C PRO A 79 4.77 22.91 -14.28
N GLY A 80 5.49 22.40 -15.28
CA GLY A 80 5.01 22.24 -16.66
C GLY A 80 4.13 21.01 -16.88
N MET A 81 4.02 20.12 -15.89
CA MET A 81 3.31 18.85 -15.98
C MET A 81 2.08 18.84 -15.06
N ALA A 82 1.09 18.04 -15.39
CA ALA A 82 0.02 17.67 -14.47
C ALA A 82 0.46 16.48 -13.63
N TRP A 83 0.13 16.51 -12.33
CA TRP A 83 0.47 15.43 -11.41
C TRP A 83 -0.77 14.67 -10.98
N ILE A 84 -0.74 13.35 -11.07
CA ILE A 84 -1.84 12.50 -10.66
C ILE A 84 -1.35 11.58 -9.55
N ASP A 85 -1.84 11.87 -8.34
CA ASP A 85 -1.68 10.99 -7.20
C ASP A 85 -2.71 9.85 -7.28
N MET A 86 -2.39 8.69 -6.70
CA MET A 86 -3.26 7.52 -6.73
C MET A 86 -3.60 7.08 -5.32
N ARG A 87 -4.84 6.62 -5.14
CA ARG A 87 -5.26 6.02 -3.87
C ARG A 87 -6.28 4.91 -4.06
N THR A 88 -6.33 4.04 -3.07
CA THR A 88 -7.34 2.99 -2.94
C THR A 88 -7.88 3.00 -1.51
N LEU A 89 -9.17 2.66 -1.36
CA LEU A 89 -9.80 2.47 -0.04
C LEU A 89 -10.06 1.01 0.31
N THR A 90 -10.18 0.13 -0.69
CA THR A 90 -10.63 -1.26 -0.52
C THR A 90 -9.66 -2.29 -1.10
N GLY A 91 -8.57 -1.83 -1.72
CA GLY A 91 -7.54 -2.68 -2.32
C GLY A 91 -6.24 -2.65 -1.55
N GLN A 92 -5.38 -3.64 -1.80
CA GLN A 92 -4.06 -3.75 -1.19
C GLN A 92 -3.02 -2.87 -1.88
N LEU A 93 -3.13 -2.73 -3.20
CA LEU A 93 -2.16 -1.98 -4.00
C LEU A 93 -2.85 -1.20 -5.11
N ILE A 94 -2.34 0.01 -5.36
CA ILE A 94 -2.60 0.75 -6.59
C ILE A 94 -1.27 1.29 -7.10
N MET A 95 -0.99 1.06 -8.38
CA MET A 95 0.23 1.51 -9.03
C MET A 95 -0.05 1.97 -10.45
N ALA A 96 0.68 2.99 -10.90
CA ALA A 96 0.70 3.37 -12.30
C ALA A 96 1.32 2.24 -13.12
N ASP A 97 0.60 1.74 -14.13
CA ASP A 97 1.04 0.68 -15.03
C ASP A 97 1.43 1.25 -16.40
N LYS A 98 0.49 1.91 -17.09
CA LYS A 98 0.74 2.55 -18.38
C LYS A 98 0.23 3.98 -18.46
N LEU A 99 0.98 4.80 -19.19
CA LEU A 99 0.57 6.11 -19.67
C LEU A 99 0.53 6.05 -21.20
N ASP A 100 -0.64 6.29 -21.79
CA ASP A 100 -0.87 6.24 -23.24
C ASP A 100 -0.37 4.92 -23.87
N GLY A 101 -0.68 3.80 -23.21
CA GLY A 101 -0.29 2.46 -23.64
C GLY A 101 1.20 2.11 -23.46
N LYS A 102 2.01 3.00 -22.85
CA LYS A 102 3.43 2.74 -22.56
C LYS A 102 3.64 2.56 -21.07
N ASN A 103 4.46 1.59 -20.68
CA ASN A 103 4.76 1.34 -19.27
C ASN A 103 5.34 2.60 -18.60
N THR A 104 4.84 2.91 -17.41
CA THR A 104 5.37 4.02 -16.61
C THR A 104 6.72 3.65 -16.01
N TYR A 105 7.55 4.68 -15.77
CA TYR A 105 8.85 4.51 -15.12
C TYR A 105 8.73 4.44 -13.59
N ASP A 106 7.82 5.23 -13.01
CA ASP A 106 7.52 5.25 -11.58
C ASP A 106 6.06 4.83 -11.37
N GLY A 107 5.85 3.82 -10.52
CA GLY A 107 4.51 3.28 -10.24
C GLY A 107 3.74 4.07 -9.18
N ARG A 108 4.32 5.10 -8.55
CA ARG A 108 3.72 5.79 -7.39
C ARG A 108 2.82 6.97 -7.76
N TYR A 109 2.94 7.49 -8.97
CA TYR A 109 2.17 8.63 -9.50
C TYR A 109 2.26 8.66 -11.02
N PHE A 110 1.42 9.46 -11.68
CA PHE A 110 1.63 9.86 -13.08
C PHE A 110 2.08 11.31 -13.18
N GLN A 111 3.04 11.57 -14.07
CA GLN A 111 3.32 12.92 -14.58
C GLN A 111 2.96 12.93 -16.05
N VAL A 112 2.04 13.81 -16.44
CA VAL A 112 1.56 13.90 -17.82
C VAL A 112 1.68 15.33 -18.33
N THR A 113 1.88 15.47 -19.63
CA THR A 113 1.84 16.78 -20.28
C THR A 113 0.41 17.34 -20.27
N PRO A 114 0.23 18.65 -20.45
CA PRO A 114 -1.11 19.20 -20.62
C PRO A 114 -1.79 18.63 -21.88
N GLY A 115 -3.07 18.27 -21.77
CA GLY A 115 -3.87 17.72 -22.86
C GLY A 115 -4.52 16.38 -22.53
N SER A 116 -4.66 15.56 -23.58
CA SER A 116 -5.35 14.28 -23.55
C SER A 116 -4.41 13.14 -23.23
N HIS A 117 -4.75 12.37 -22.20
CA HIS A 117 -3.99 11.20 -21.78
C HIS A 117 -4.90 10.09 -21.29
N GLU A 118 -4.45 8.86 -21.50
CA GLU A 118 -5.01 7.65 -20.92
C GLU A 118 -4.09 7.14 -19.81
N LEU A 119 -4.65 7.02 -18.61
CA LEU A 119 -3.98 6.50 -17.43
C LEU A 119 -4.44 5.05 -17.22
N GLN A 120 -3.51 4.11 -17.13
CA GLN A 120 -3.79 2.74 -16.74
C GLN A 120 -3.08 2.41 -15.43
N VAL A 121 -3.84 1.94 -14.44
CA VAL A 121 -3.33 1.52 -13.14
C VAL A 121 -3.48 0.02 -12.95
N ARG A 122 -2.50 -0.59 -12.29
CA ARG A 122 -2.62 -1.91 -11.68
C ARG A 122 -3.25 -1.76 -10.30
N TYR A 123 -4.27 -2.55 -10.05
CA TYR A 123 -5.05 -2.56 -8.82
C TYR A 123 -5.15 -3.99 -8.30
N ASP A 124 -4.50 -4.27 -7.16
CA ASP A 124 -4.56 -5.58 -6.52
C ASP A 124 -5.48 -5.48 -5.29
N TYR A 125 -6.50 -6.35 -5.21
CA TYR A 125 -7.42 -6.41 -4.08
C TYR A 125 -7.80 -7.85 -3.71
N GLU A 126 -8.16 -8.05 -2.45
CA GLU A 126 -8.64 -9.34 -1.98
C GLU A 126 -10.14 -9.44 -2.18
N TYR A 127 -10.56 -10.48 -2.89
CA TYR A 127 -11.95 -10.86 -3.03
C TYR A 127 -12.22 -12.11 -2.19
N ARG A 128 -13.26 -12.03 -1.34
CA ARG A 128 -13.75 -13.20 -0.62
C ARG A 128 -14.76 -13.93 -1.50
N SER A 129 -14.34 -15.02 -2.13
CA SER A 129 -15.27 -15.91 -2.81
C SER A 129 -16.05 -16.69 -1.75
N GLY A 130 -17.37 -16.47 -1.67
CA GLY A 130 -18.22 -17.11 -0.66
C GLY A 130 -19.64 -17.29 -1.17
N GLY A 131 -19.92 -18.46 -1.74
CA GLY A 131 -21.30 -18.90 -2.00
C GLY A 131 -22.02 -19.25 -0.69
N MET A 132 -23.34 -19.08 -0.67
CA MET A 132 -24.21 -19.44 0.46
C MET A 132 -23.94 -20.90 0.89
N GLY A 133 -23.20 -21.09 1.98
CA GLY A 133 -22.88 -22.40 2.56
C GLY A 133 -21.39 -22.74 2.65
N MET A 134 -20.48 -21.98 2.04
CA MET A 134 -19.04 -22.20 2.15
C MET A 134 -18.45 -21.31 3.26
N ILE A 135 -18.28 -21.88 4.46
CA ILE A 135 -17.50 -21.25 5.53
C ILE A 135 -16.02 -21.49 5.22
N GLY A 136 -15.49 -20.76 4.24
CA GLY A 136 -14.07 -20.66 3.94
C GLY A 136 -13.55 -19.27 4.27
N ASP A 137 -12.36 -19.20 4.84
CA ASP A 137 -11.51 -18.01 5.00
C ASP A 137 -10.57 -17.81 3.79
N GLU A 138 -10.90 -18.42 2.66
CA GLU A 138 -10.10 -18.36 1.43
C GLU A 138 -10.35 -17.03 0.71
N TYR A 139 -9.38 -16.13 0.81
CA TYR A 139 -9.32 -14.90 0.03
C TYR A 139 -8.56 -15.18 -1.26
N THR A 140 -9.12 -14.74 -2.39
CA THR A 140 -8.44 -14.75 -3.68
C THR A 140 -7.95 -13.33 -3.95
N GLU A 141 -6.65 -13.17 -4.16
CA GLU A 141 -6.09 -11.92 -4.67
C GLU A 141 -6.44 -11.80 -6.16
N ILE A 142 -7.06 -10.68 -6.53
CA ILE A 142 -7.41 -10.35 -7.90
C ILE A 142 -6.59 -9.14 -8.32
N THR A 143 -5.93 -9.25 -9.47
CA THR A 143 -5.26 -8.12 -10.12
C THR A 143 -6.14 -7.59 -11.24
N CYS A 144 -6.42 -6.29 -11.21
CA CYS A 144 -7.12 -5.59 -12.29
C CYS A 144 -6.26 -4.48 -12.89
N TYR A 145 -6.40 -4.29 -14.19
CA TYR A 145 -5.87 -3.15 -14.93
C TYR A 145 -7.04 -2.22 -15.22
N VAL A 146 -7.00 -1.00 -14.68
CA VAL A 146 -8.08 -0.01 -14.79
C VAL A 146 -7.59 1.18 -15.60
N SER A 147 -8.34 1.55 -16.65
CA SER A 147 -8.00 2.63 -17.58
C SER A 147 -8.99 3.78 -17.45
N VAL A 148 -8.46 5.00 -17.32
CA VAL A 148 -9.20 6.25 -17.21
C VAL A 148 -8.63 7.24 -18.21
N ARG A 149 -9.49 7.81 -19.05
CA ARG A 149 -9.12 8.80 -20.07
C ARG A 149 -9.62 10.18 -19.68
N TYR A 150 -8.76 11.19 -19.83
CA TYR A 150 -9.14 12.58 -19.60
C TYR A 150 -8.42 13.51 -20.57
N GLU A 151 -9.19 14.44 -21.16
CA GLU A 151 -8.77 15.27 -22.30
C GLU A 151 -8.13 16.61 -21.89
N HIS A 152 -8.20 16.96 -20.60
CA HIS A 152 -7.97 18.32 -20.11
C HIS A 152 -7.01 18.38 -18.93
N PHE A 153 -5.97 17.55 -18.93
CA PHE A 153 -4.88 17.73 -17.97
C PHE A 153 -4.22 19.10 -18.18
N ALA A 154 -3.92 19.80 -17.09
CA ALA A 154 -3.35 21.13 -17.12
C ALA A 154 -2.06 21.22 -16.30
N ALA A 155 -1.08 21.98 -16.81
CA ALA A 155 0.21 22.16 -16.15
C ALA A 155 0.05 22.74 -14.73
N GLY A 156 0.81 22.18 -13.79
CA GLY A 156 0.81 22.62 -12.39
C GLY A 156 -0.43 22.24 -11.60
N GLN A 157 -1.41 21.55 -12.19
CA GLN A 157 -2.58 21.03 -11.50
C GLN A 157 -2.30 19.66 -10.87
N ARG A 158 -2.96 19.40 -9.75
CA ARG A 158 -2.99 18.07 -9.11
C ARG A 158 -4.34 17.39 -9.29
N TYR A 159 -4.28 16.12 -9.62
CA TYR A 159 -5.44 15.24 -9.71
C TYR A 159 -5.25 14.06 -8.76
N MET A 160 -6.37 13.45 -8.39
CA MET A 160 -6.38 12.24 -7.58
C MET A 160 -7.16 11.17 -8.32
N LEU A 161 -6.48 10.11 -8.75
CA LEU A 161 -7.11 8.90 -9.25
C LEU A 161 -7.42 7.99 -8.07
N GLU A 162 -8.69 7.73 -7.84
CA GLU A 162 -9.15 6.80 -6.82
C GLU A 162 -9.76 5.56 -7.46
N VAL A 163 -9.29 4.39 -7.06
CA VAL A 163 -9.89 3.10 -7.45
C VAL A 163 -10.50 2.46 -6.21
N ARG A 164 -11.71 1.91 -6.38
CA ARG A 164 -12.41 1.17 -5.33
C ARG A 164 -12.95 -0.13 -5.89
N SER A 165 -13.18 -1.07 -4.99
CA SER A 165 -13.87 -2.32 -5.26
C SER A 165 -15.07 -2.45 -4.33
N LEU A 166 -16.18 -2.96 -4.88
CA LEU A 166 -17.37 -3.33 -4.15
C LEU A 166 -17.72 -4.77 -4.51
N ALA A 167 -17.38 -5.69 -3.62
CA ALA A 167 -17.43 -7.13 -3.90
C ALA A 167 -16.61 -7.50 -5.14
N ASN A 168 -17.26 -7.72 -6.28
CA ASN A 168 -16.66 -8.14 -7.54
C ASN A 168 -16.65 -7.04 -8.62
N SER A 169 -17.12 -5.83 -8.32
CA SER A 169 -16.98 -4.67 -9.22
C SER A 169 -15.79 -3.82 -8.80
N VAL A 170 -15.15 -3.21 -9.80
CA VAL A 170 -14.07 -2.23 -9.62
C VAL A 170 -14.47 -0.98 -10.38
N ASP A 171 -14.42 0.16 -9.70
CA ASP A 171 -14.79 1.47 -10.21
C ASP A 171 -13.63 2.44 -9.96
N ALA A 172 -13.45 3.45 -10.83
CA ALA A 172 -12.40 4.44 -10.71
C ALA A 172 -12.87 5.86 -11.05
N TRP A 173 -12.45 6.82 -10.24
CA TRP A 173 -12.77 8.23 -10.42
C TRP A 173 -11.51 9.07 -10.42
N LEU A 174 -11.41 9.95 -11.40
CA LEU A 174 -10.41 11.01 -11.44
C LEU A 174 -11.01 12.30 -10.86
N TYR A 175 -10.38 12.82 -9.82
CA TYR A 175 -10.78 14.06 -9.17
C TYR A 175 -9.81 15.20 -9.51
N ASP A 176 -10.35 16.40 -9.70
CA ASP A 176 -9.57 17.64 -9.70
C ASP A 176 -9.17 18.10 -8.29
N GLU A 177 -8.42 19.20 -8.18
CA GLU A 177 -8.01 19.80 -6.90
C GLU A 177 -9.19 20.20 -6.00
N LYS A 178 -10.35 20.51 -6.61
CA LYS A 178 -11.58 20.90 -5.92
C LYS A 178 -12.44 19.69 -5.55
N ARG A 179 -11.98 18.47 -5.82
CA ARG A 179 -12.67 17.20 -5.56
C ARG A 179 -13.90 16.98 -6.45
N ASN A 180 -13.98 17.64 -7.59
CA ASN A 180 -14.97 17.31 -8.61
C ASN A 180 -14.51 16.07 -9.39
N VAL A 181 -15.43 15.16 -9.71
CA VAL A 181 -15.17 14.08 -10.66
C VAL A 181 -15.07 14.69 -12.05
N VAL A 182 -13.94 14.46 -12.73
CA VAL A 182 -13.67 14.96 -14.09
C VAL A 182 -13.56 13.85 -15.13
N ALA A 183 -13.33 12.61 -14.69
CA ALA A 183 -13.39 11.40 -15.51
C ALA A 183 -13.67 10.17 -14.62
N GLU A 184 -14.16 9.11 -15.24
CA GLU A 184 -14.41 7.79 -14.65
C GLU A 184 -13.74 6.70 -15.52
N GLU A 185 -13.76 5.44 -15.10
CA GLU A 185 -13.26 4.34 -15.92
C GLU A 185 -13.97 4.24 -17.28
N GLU A 186 -13.27 3.75 -18.30
CA GLU A 186 -13.89 3.52 -19.60
C GLU A 186 -14.98 2.44 -19.50
N GLN A 187 -16.19 2.79 -19.95
CA GLN A 187 -17.41 2.00 -19.75
C GLN A 187 -17.35 0.60 -20.38
N GLU A 188 -16.61 0.45 -21.48
CA GLU A 188 -16.36 -0.83 -22.14
C GLU A 188 -14.86 -1.12 -22.12
N GLY A 189 -14.46 -2.20 -21.44
CA GLY A 189 -13.06 -2.65 -21.41
C GLY A 189 -12.11 -1.81 -20.56
N GLY A 190 -12.60 -0.76 -19.89
CA GLY A 190 -11.80 0.06 -18.97
C GLY A 190 -11.30 -0.70 -17.74
N VAL A 191 -11.92 -1.83 -17.39
CA VAL A 191 -11.50 -2.70 -16.28
C VAL A 191 -11.23 -4.11 -16.81
N HIS A 192 -10.01 -4.59 -16.64
CA HIS A 192 -9.59 -5.94 -17.02
C HIS A 192 -8.93 -6.67 -15.85
N CYS A 193 -9.60 -7.67 -15.29
CA CYS A 193 -9.10 -8.47 -14.17
C CYS A 193 -8.63 -9.86 -14.63
N ILE A 194 -7.54 -10.35 -14.03
CA ILE A 194 -6.91 -11.65 -14.33
C ILE A 194 -6.95 -12.62 -13.15
#